data_AF-A0A7Y2DZ98-F1
#
_entry.id   AF-A0A7Y2DZ98-F1
#
_cell.length_a   1.000
_cell.length_b   1.000
_cell.length_c   1.000
_cell.angle_alpha   90.00
_cell.angle_beta   90.00
_cell.angle_gamma   90.00
#
_symmetry.space_group_name_H-M   'P 1'
#
loop_
_entity.id
_entity.type
_entity.pdbx_description
1 polymer ?
#
loop_
_entity_poly.entity_id
_entity_poly.type
_entity_poly.pdbx_seq_one_letter_code
_entity_poly.pdbx_strand_id
1 'polypeptide(L)'
;MKGYSQTNKDIHIEYISFDVDFAIDKWPSVLKSVKNSRSEFDILMRKMNDNGYFEVSIDSVYGDKGNLHAIVYVGSKYFLGRLISQTIPNEVFKKYFDDGGMDWGDFTDAKIEVRQYFQDSGYFNSQVYLDEITIEDNIVNASVEVDRGYL
;
A
#
# COMPACT_ATOMS: atom_id res chain seq x y z
N MET A 1 41.65 26.51 -15.88
CA MET A 1 40.82 26.61 -14.65
C MET A 1 39.37 26.83 -15.07
N LYS A 2 38.48 25.99 -14.52
CA LYS A 2 37.01 25.91 -14.64
C LYS A 2 36.37 25.72 -16.03
N GLY A 3 35.65 24.60 -16.12
CA GLY A 3 34.54 24.34 -17.03
C GLY A 3 33.81 23.10 -16.54
N TYR A 4 32.77 23.29 -15.71
CA TYR A 4 31.89 22.22 -15.24
C TYR A 4 31.07 21.67 -16.40
N SER A 5 30.85 20.34 -16.44
CA SER A 5 29.72 19.74 -17.14
C SER A 5 29.05 18.75 -16.19
N GLN A 6 28.10 19.28 -15.42
CA GLN A 6 27.06 18.50 -14.77
C GLN A 6 25.95 18.36 -15.81
N THR A 7 25.86 17.21 -16.46
CA THR A 7 24.69 16.90 -17.28
C THR A 7 23.63 16.32 -16.36
N ASN A 8 22.71 17.19 -15.91
CA ASN A 8 21.40 16.76 -15.43
C ASN A 8 20.72 16.04 -16.61
N LYS A 9 20.78 14.71 -16.62
CA LYS A 9 19.98 13.90 -17.52
C LYS A 9 18.59 13.82 -16.91
N ASP A 10 17.65 14.50 -17.55
CA ASP A 10 16.23 14.32 -17.29
C ASP A 10 15.87 12.86 -17.64
N ILE A 11 15.35 12.14 -16.66
CA ILE A 11 14.93 10.74 -16.77
C ILE A 11 13.47 10.77 -17.18
N HIS A 12 13.15 10.19 -18.34
CA HIS A 12 11.77 9.90 -18.73
C HIS A 12 11.51 8.42 -18.41
N ILE A 13 10.40 8.12 -17.76
CA ILE A 13 9.94 6.74 -17.53
C ILE A 13 8.66 6.55 -18.31
N GLU A 14 8.65 5.53 -19.15
CA GLU A 14 7.48 5.07 -19.88
C GLU A 14 7.03 3.74 -19.25
N TYR A 15 5.78 3.67 -18.83
CA TYR A 15 5.20 2.48 -18.20
C TYR A 15 4.60 1.59 -19.28
N ILE A 16 5.06 0.34 -19.37
CA ILE A 16 4.39 -0.67 -20.20
C ILE A 16 3.54 -1.51 -19.25
N SER A 17 2.27 -1.13 -19.07
CA SER A 17 1.29 -1.98 -18.40
C SER A 17 0.84 -3.09 -19.34
N PHE A 18 0.65 -4.30 -18.80
CA PHE A 18 -0.24 -5.29 -19.40
C PHE A 18 -1.59 -5.14 -18.70
N ASP A 19 -2.62 -4.79 -19.48
CA ASP A 19 -4.05 -4.69 -19.18
C ASP A 19 -4.46 -4.71 -17.69
N VAL A 20 -4.30 -3.56 -17.04
CA VAL A 20 -5.14 -3.15 -15.92
C VAL A 20 -5.46 -1.68 -16.19
N ASP A 21 -6.74 -1.33 -16.31
CA ASP A 21 -7.25 0.05 -16.51
C ASP A 21 -6.96 0.92 -15.27
N PHE A 22 -5.68 1.17 -15.00
CA PHE A 22 -5.22 2.14 -14.01
C PHE A 22 -4.80 3.39 -14.77
N ALA A 23 -5.62 4.45 -14.69
CA ALA A 23 -5.36 5.73 -15.32
C ALA A 23 -4.13 6.40 -14.69
N ILE A 24 -2.94 6.07 -15.21
CA ILE A 24 -1.62 6.63 -14.85
C ILE A 24 -1.49 8.11 -15.31
N ASP A 25 -2.46 8.63 -16.06
CA ASP A 25 -2.50 9.95 -16.71
C ASP A 25 -2.40 11.18 -15.77
N LYS A 26 -2.25 11.00 -14.45
CA LYS A 26 -2.19 12.10 -13.48
C LYS A 26 -0.88 12.23 -12.69
N TRP A 27 0.21 11.53 -13.03
CA TRP A 27 1.48 11.67 -12.28
C TRP A 27 2.63 12.30 -13.09
N PRO A 28 2.70 13.65 -13.18
CA PRO A 28 3.90 14.32 -13.61
C PRO A 28 4.86 14.58 -12.43
N SER A 29 6.16 14.36 -12.69
CA SER A 29 7.33 14.99 -12.06
C SER A 29 7.93 14.42 -10.77
N VAL A 30 8.60 13.25 -10.80
CA VAL A 30 9.50 12.89 -9.68
C VAL A 30 10.71 11.99 -10.05
N LEU A 31 11.61 12.31 -10.99
CA LEU A 31 12.80 11.44 -11.18
C LEU A 31 14.11 12.15 -11.56
N LYS A 32 14.99 12.32 -10.56
CA LYS A 32 16.41 12.70 -10.73
C LYS A 32 17.28 11.74 -9.89
N SER A 33 17.99 10.79 -10.52
CA SER A 33 19.03 9.87 -9.99
C SER A 33 18.64 8.46 -9.46
N VAL A 34 19.55 7.49 -9.66
CA VAL A 34 19.46 6.06 -9.27
C VAL A 34 19.20 5.81 -7.78
N LYS A 35 19.73 6.68 -6.91
CA LYS A 35 19.49 6.59 -5.45
C LYS A 35 18.03 6.93 -5.10
N ASN A 36 17.42 7.83 -5.86
CA ASN A 36 16.02 8.21 -5.69
C ASN A 36 15.09 7.16 -6.32
N SER A 37 15.54 6.43 -7.35
CA SER A 37 14.75 5.36 -7.99
C SER A 37 14.31 4.28 -7.00
N ARG A 38 15.18 3.87 -6.06
CA ARG A 38 14.83 2.86 -5.06
C ARG A 38 13.74 3.35 -4.11
N SER A 39 13.84 4.59 -3.62
CA SER A 39 12.79 5.15 -2.77
C SER A 39 11.47 5.32 -3.52
N GLU A 40 11.50 5.66 -4.81
CA GLU A 40 10.28 5.73 -5.62
C GLU A 40 9.63 4.35 -5.82
N PHE A 41 10.44 3.30 -6.03
CA PHE A 41 9.93 1.94 -6.08
C PHE A 41 9.33 1.50 -4.75
N ASP A 42 9.98 1.80 -3.62
CA ASP A 42 9.42 1.50 -2.30
C ASP A 42 8.07 2.21 -2.08
N ILE A 43 7.93 3.46 -2.56
CA ILE A 43 6.66 4.21 -2.52
C ILE A 43 5.59 3.55 -3.41
N LEU A 44 5.95 3.14 -4.64
CA LEU A 44 5.04 2.45 -5.55
C LEU A 44 4.54 1.15 -4.92
N MET A 45 5.46 0.30 -4.46
CA MET A 45 5.15 -0.98 -3.84
C MET A 45 4.26 -0.81 -2.62
N ARG A 46 4.54 0.19 -1.78
CA ARG A 46 3.69 0.53 -0.64
C ARG A 46 2.29 0.93 -1.06
N LYS A 47 2.15 1.82 -2.05
CA LYS A 47 0.83 2.22 -2.56
C LYS A 47 0.06 1.06 -3.15
N MET A 48 0.71 0.17 -3.89
CA MET A 48 0.09 -1.02 -4.46
C MET A 48 -0.41 -1.96 -3.36
N ASN A 49 0.41 -2.22 -2.34
CA ASN A 49 0.01 -3.00 -1.16
C ASN A 49 -1.15 -2.34 -0.39
N ASP A 50 -1.10 -1.02 -0.20
CA ASP A 50 -2.16 -0.24 0.46
C ASP A 50 -3.48 -0.27 -0.33
N ASN A 51 -3.44 -0.64 -1.62
CA ASN A 51 -4.60 -0.83 -2.49
C ASN A 51 -4.93 -2.32 -2.72
N GLY A 52 -4.36 -3.24 -1.93
CA GLY A 52 -4.67 -4.68 -1.97
C GLY A 52 -3.92 -5.50 -3.01
N TYR A 53 -2.86 -5.00 -3.64
CA TYR A 53 -2.01 -5.77 -4.56
C TYR A 53 -0.80 -6.35 -3.85
N PHE A 54 -1.00 -7.41 -3.06
CA PHE A 54 0.06 -7.97 -2.20
C PHE A 54 1.15 -8.77 -2.93
N GLU A 55 0.83 -9.22 -4.13
CA GLU A 55 1.72 -9.99 -4.98
C GLU A 55 2.64 -9.11 -5.83
N VAL A 56 2.51 -7.78 -5.73
CA VAL A 56 3.26 -6.85 -6.55
C VAL A 56 4.77 -7.05 -6.34
N SER A 57 5.52 -7.14 -7.44
CA SER A 57 6.98 -7.29 -7.45
C SER A 57 7.61 -6.57 -8.64
N ILE A 58 8.88 -6.19 -8.48
CA ILE A 58 9.68 -5.67 -9.59
C ILE A 58 10.51 -6.83 -10.13
N ASP A 59 10.18 -7.28 -11.32
CA ASP A 59 10.81 -8.45 -11.94
C ASP A 59 12.14 -8.07 -12.58
N SER A 60 12.22 -6.90 -13.21
CA SER A 60 13.47 -6.40 -13.79
C SER A 60 13.52 -4.88 -13.88
N VAL A 61 14.73 -4.34 -13.86
CA VAL A 61 15.01 -2.94 -14.08
C VAL A 61 16.14 -2.83 -15.10
N TYR A 62 15.94 -2.06 -16.16
CA TYR A 62 16.95 -1.83 -17.19
C TYR A 62 16.99 -0.37 -17.61
N GLY A 63 18.15 0.09 -18.06
CA GLY A 63 18.32 1.47 -18.52
C GLY A 63 18.63 1.53 -20.00
N ASP A 64 18.13 2.55 -20.68
CA ASP A 64 18.59 2.93 -22.02
C ASP A 64 19.06 4.40 -22.04
N LYS A 65 19.14 5.05 -23.21
CA LYS A 65 19.72 6.39 -23.44
C LYS A 65 19.07 7.52 -22.61
N GLY A 66 19.26 7.52 -21.29
CA GLY A 66 18.71 8.50 -20.34
C GLY A 66 17.51 8.00 -19.54
N ASN A 67 16.93 6.84 -19.87
CA ASN A 67 15.74 6.33 -19.22
C ASN A 67 16.03 5.13 -18.33
N LEU A 68 15.18 4.95 -17.32
CA LEU A 68 15.14 3.78 -16.47
C LEU A 68 13.77 3.13 -16.63
N HIS A 69 13.75 1.86 -16.96
CA HIS A 69 12.55 1.07 -17.17
C HIS A 69 12.44 0.04 -16.05
N ALA A 70 11.22 -0.25 -15.63
CA ALA A 70 10.92 -1.31 -14.68
C ALA A 70 9.79 -2.18 -15.20
N ILE A 71 9.97 -3.50 -15.14
CA ILE A 71 8.93 -4.48 -15.37
C ILE A 71 8.38 -4.86 -14.01
N VAL A 72 7.09 -4.61 -13.82
CA VAL A 72 6.38 -4.83 -12.55
C VAL A 72 5.34 -5.90 -12.75
N TYR A 73 5.43 -6.96 -11.96
CA TYR A 73 4.33 -7.91 -11.78
C TYR A 73 3.39 -7.33 -10.72
N VAL A 74 2.08 -7.28 -11.01
CA VAL A 74 1.08 -6.68 -10.11
C VAL A 74 0.31 -7.73 -9.31
N GLY A 75 0.12 -8.92 -9.90
CA GLY A 75 -0.71 -9.99 -9.35
C GLY A 75 -2.18 -9.61 -9.23
N SER A 76 -2.90 -10.29 -8.33
CA SER A 76 -4.34 -10.05 -8.12
C SER A 76 -4.62 -8.91 -7.13
N LYS A 77 -5.75 -8.21 -7.30
CA LYS A 77 -6.27 -7.27 -6.29
C LYS A 77 -7.10 -8.03 -5.26
N TYR A 78 -6.76 -7.87 -3.99
CA TYR A 78 -7.45 -8.46 -2.86
C TYR A 78 -8.34 -7.44 -2.13
N PHE A 79 -9.47 -7.90 -1.61
CA PHE A 79 -10.41 -7.09 -0.81
C PHE A 79 -10.63 -7.72 0.56
N LEU A 80 -10.93 -6.93 1.59
CA LEU A 80 -11.28 -7.45 2.91
C LEU A 80 -12.75 -7.85 2.94
N GLY A 81 -13.04 -9.15 3.08
CA GLY A 81 -14.41 -9.67 3.08
C GLY A 81 -15.05 -9.62 4.46
N ARG A 82 -14.40 -10.25 5.45
CA ARG A 82 -14.91 -10.32 6.81
C ARG A 82 -13.80 -10.08 7.82
N LEU A 83 -14.05 -9.14 8.72
CA LEU A 83 -13.23 -8.91 9.90
C LEU A 83 -14.00 -9.36 11.13
N ILE A 84 -13.41 -10.24 11.93
CA ILE A 84 -14.00 -10.74 13.17
C ILE A 84 -13.13 -10.26 14.33
N SER A 85 -13.70 -9.58 15.31
CA SER A 85 -12.98 -9.25 16.54
C SER A 85 -13.75 -9.73 17.77
N GLN A 86 -13.00 -10.18 18.78
CA GLN A 86 -13.56 -10.50 20.09
C GLN A 86 -13.55 -9.30 21.04
N THR A 87 -12.68 -8.31 20.78
CA THR A 87 -12.38 -7.20 21.70
C THR A 87 -12.86 -5.86 21.19
N ILE A 88 -13.10 -5.73 19.88
CA ILE A 88 -13.62 -4.53 19.24
C ILE A 88 -15.10 -4.73 18.92
N PRO A 89 -15.97 -3.79 19.30
CA PRO A 89 -17.37 -3.84 18.90
C PRO A 89 -17.52 -3.79 17.37
N ASN A 90 -18.39 -4.64 16.81
CA ASN A 90 -18.57 -4.77 15.36
C ASN A 90 -18.99 -3.44 14.70
N GLU A 91 -19.67 -2.56 15.43
CA GLU A 91 -20.07 -1.23 14.94
C GLU A 91 -18.89 -0.35 14.50
N VAL A 92 -17.69 -0.54 15.08
CA VAL A 92 -16.49 0.25 14.72
C VAL A 92 -16.07 -0.04 13.28
N PHE A 93 -16.15 -1.30 12.85
CA PHE A 93 -15.82 -1.70 11.48
C PHE A 93 -16.98 -1.53 10.50
N LYS A 94 -18.22 -1.61 10.99
CA LYS A 94 -19.41 -1.69 10.13
C LYS A 94 -19.53 -0.54 9.13
N LYS A 95 -19.06 0.66 9.47
CA LYS A 95 -19.14 1.84 8.59
C LYS A 95 -18.14 1.85 7.43
N TYR A 96 -17.16 0.94 7.46
CA TYR A 96 -16.12 0.77 6.45
C TYR A 96 -16.38 -0.47 5.56
N PHE A 97 -17.45 -1.21 5.84
CA PHE A 97 -17.88 -2.35 5.04
C PHE A 97 -19.04 -1.94 4.14
N ASP A 98 -18.81 -2.02 2.82
CA ASP A 98 -19.85 -1.93 1.81
C ASP A 98 -20.31 -3.34 1.40
N ASP A 99 -21.33 -3.42 0.54
CA ASP A 99 -21.91 -4.69 0.07
C ASP A 99 -20.90 -5.62 -0.65
N GLY A 100 -19.72 -5.12 -1.00
CA GLY A 100 -18.62 -5.87 -1.64
C GLY A 100 -17.40 -6.13 -0.76
N GLY A 101 -17.42 -5.76 0.52
CA GLY A 101 -16.27 -5.83 1.42
C GLY A 101 -15.70 -4.45 1.78
N MET A 102 -14.46 -4.43 2.26
CA MET A 102 -13.72 -3.25 2.71
C MET A 102 -12.44 -3.11 1.85
N ASP A 103 -12.13 -1.89 1.40
CA ASP A 103 -10.84 -1.61 0.76
C ASP A 103 -9.74 -1.47 1.83
N TRP A 104 -8.50 -1.77 1.45
CA TRP A 104 -7.35 -1.71 2.37
C TRP A 104 -7.04 -0.30 2.88
N GLY A 105 -7.41 0.73 2.10
CA GLY A 105 -7.41 2.12 2.58
C GLY A 105 -8.36 2.32 3.76
N ASP A 106 -9.60 1.83 3.63
CA ASP A 106 -10.62 1.93 4.68
C ASP A 106 -10.22 1.16 5.94
N PHE A 107 -9.56 0.02 5.79
CA PHE A 107 -9.00 -0.71 6.94
C PHE A 107 -7.92 0.09 7.68
N THR A 108 -7.13 0.89 6.96
CA THR A 108 -6.14 1.78 7.59
C THR A 108 -6.80 2.85 8.43
N ASP A 109 -7.89 3.44 7.94
CA ASP A 109 -8.68 4.41 8.70
C ASP A 109 -9.39 3.76 9.89
N ALA A 110 -9.95 2.56 9.70
CA ALA A 110 -10.57 1.79 10.79
C ALA A 110 -9.58 1.49 11.92
N LYS A 111 -8.32 1.13 11.61
CA LYS A 111 -7.28 0.93 12.64
C LYS A 111 -7.02 2.19 13.46
N ILE A 112 -7.07 3.38 12.85
CA ILE A 112 -6.86 4.65 13.55
C ILE A 112 -7.99 4.88 14.56
N GLU A 113 -9.24 4.64 14.16
CA GLU A 113 -10.38 4.79 15.07
C GLU A 113 -10.40 3.76 16.18
N VAL A 114 -10.11 2.49 15.89
CA VAL A 114 -9.96 1.46 16.92
C VAL A 114 -8.89 1.87 17.93
N ARG A 115 -7.74 2.36 17.45
CA ARG A 115 -6.69 2.86 18.34
C ARG A 115 -7.21 4.01 19.20
N GLN A 116 -7.87 5.00 18.62
CA GLN A 116 -8.43 6.14 19.36
C GLN A 116 -9.41 5.67 20.46
N TYR A 117 -10.30 4.72 20.15
CA TYR A 117 -11.23 4.13 21.12
C TYR A 117 -10.51 3.55 22.35
N PHE A 118 -9.39 2.84 22.14
CA PHE A 118 -8.58 2.30 23.23
C PHE A 118 -7.76 3.37 23.95
N GLN A 119 -7.26 4.39 23.24
CA GLN A 119 -6.54 5.51 23.84
C GLN A 119 -7.44 6.34 24.77
N ASP A 120 -8.68 6.60 24.38
CA ASP A 120 -9.68 7.29 25.20
C ASP A 120 -10.03 6.49 26.47
N SER A 121 -9.77 5.18 26.44
CA SER A 121 -9.94 4.26 27.57
C SER A 121 -8.67 4.03 28.40
N GLY A 122 -7.60 4.79 28.15
CA GLY A 122 -6.33 4.76 28.89
C GLY A 122 -5.22 3.89 28.29
N TYR A 123 -5.45 3.24 27.13
CA TYR A 123 -4.48 2.37 26.47
C TYR A 123 -3.76 3.10 25.33
N PHE A 124 -2.80 3.97 25.69
CA PHE A 124 -2.12 4.88 24.76
C PHE A 124 -1.29 4.18 23.69
N ASN A 125 -0.76 2.99 24.00
CA ASN A 125 0.13 2.21 23.15
C ASN A 125 -0.59 1.08 22.41
N SER A 126 -1.92 1.13 22.29
CA SER A 126 -2.69 0.08 21.62
C SER A 126 -2.29 -0.10 20.15
N GLN A 127 -2.14 -1.37 19.76
CA GLN A 127 -1.82 -1.78 18.38
C GLN A 127 -2.92 -2.70 17.85
N VAL A 128 -3.26 -2.51 16.58
CA VAL A 128 -4.30 -3.27 15.89
C VAL A 128 -3.64 -4.05 14.77
N TYR A 129 -3.85 -5.36 14.74
CA TYR A 129 -3.28 -6.26 13.75
C TYR A 129 -4.32 -7.26 13.24
N LEU A 130 -4.08 -7.74 12.01
CA LEU A 130 -4.83 -8.86 11.46
C LEU A 130 -4.21 -10.16 11.95
N ASP A 131 -5.06 -11.11 12.31
CA ASP A 131 -4.69 -12.47 12.69
C ASP A 131 -5.60 -13.47 11.95
N GLU A 132 -5.26 -14.77 12.01
CA GLU A 132 -6.02 -15.88 11.41
C GLU A 132 -6.52 -15.61 9.97
N ILE A 133 -5.60 -15.20 9.09
CA ILE A 133 -5.92 -14.78 7.73
C ILE A 133 -6.27 -16.00 6.86
N THR A 134 -7.44 -15.94 6.22
CA THR A 134 -7.90 -16.89 5.20
C THR A 134 -8.18 -16.13 3.90
N ILE A 135 -7.71 -16.67 2.78
CA ILE A 135 -7.85 -16.04 1.46
C ILE A 135 -8.63 -16.99 0.54
N GLU A 136 -9.76 -16.54 0.02
CA GLU A 136 -10.62 -17.28 -0.90
C GLU A 136 -11.05 -16.36 -2.05
N ASP A 137 -10.78 -16.72 -3.30
CA ASP A 137 -11.20 -15.97 -4.50
C ASP A 137 -10.90 -14.45 -4.45
N ASN A 138 -9.68 -14.10 -4.03
CA ASN A 138 -9.22 -12.72 -3.81
C ASN A 138 -9.90 -11.95 -2.66
N ILE A 139 -10.66 -12.65 -1.82
CA ILE A 139 -11.28 -12.10 -0.62
C ILE A 139 -10.46 -12.55 0.59
N VAL A 140 -10.01 -11.57 1.35
CA VAL A 140 -9.25 -11.76 2.59
C VAL A 140 -10.22 -11.68 3.76
N ASN A 141 -10.35 -12.79 4.47
CA ASN A 141 -11.06 -12.88 5.73
C ASN A 141 -10.02 -12.97 6.85
N ALA A 142 -10.21 -12.24 7.94
CA ALA A 142 -9.25 -12.21 9.03
C ALA A 142 -9.94 -11.98 10.37
N SER A 143 -9.29 -12.40 11.44
CA SER A 143 -9.58 -11.88 12.77
C SER A 143 -8.82 -10.58 13.00
N VAL A 144 -9.37 -9.71 13.85
CA VAL A 144 -8.71 -8.48 14.27
C VAL A 144 -8.45 -8.56 15.76
N GLU A 145 -7.18 -8.49 16.09
CA GLU A 145 -6.71 -8.44 17.46
C GLU A 145 -6.23 -7.03 17.83
N VAL A 146 -6.34 -6.74 19.12
CA VAL A 146 -5.82 -5.50 19.70
C VAL A 146 -4.93 -5.86 20.88
N ASP A 147 -3.63 -5.61 20.71
CA ASP A 147 -2.72 -5.53 21.85
C ASP A 147 -2.92 -4.17 22.49
N ARG A 148 -3.43 -4.18 23.73
CA ARG A 148 -3.69 -2.96 24.49
C ARG A 148 -2.40 -2.32 25.05
N GLY A 149 -1.30 -3.06 25.05
CA GLY A 149 -0.06 -2.67 25.70
C GLY A 149 -0.18 -2.64 27.23
N TYR A 150 0.86 -2.13 27.89
CA TYR A 150 0.88 -1.92 29.33
C TYR A 150 0.21 -0.57 29.68
N LEU A 151 -0.60 -0.57 30.75
CA LEU A 151 -1.18 0.62 31.39
C LEU A 151 -0.12 1.43 32.14
#